data_AF-A0A1Y5FA17-F1
#
_entry.id   AF-A0A1Y5FA17-F1
#
_cell.length_a   1.000
_cell.length_b   1.000
_cell.length_c   1.000
_cell.angle_alpha   90.00
_cell.angle_beta   90.00
_cell.angle_gamma   90.00
#
_symmetry.space_group_name_H-M   'P 1'
#
loop_
_entity.id
_entity.type
_entity.pdbx_description
1 polymer ?
#
loop_
_entity_poly.entity_id
_entity_poly.type
_entity_poly.pdbx_seq_one_letter_code
_entity_poly.pdbx_strand_id
1 'polypeptide(L)'
;MGKPHIIKRGETLQNVSLQHYGTNREWPYIWANNSPLIENPNKVYAGFTIFYLPLEEKNTLSKVLEERHLMMKRHYEVQEMTNNYYLRKKEGDFVEKFFARKIFQDLSHTANI
;
A
#
# COMPACT_ATOMS: atom_id res chain seq x y z
N MET A 1 4.83 9.46 -14.73
CA MET A 1 5.51 8.64 -15.76
C MET A 1 6.48 7.70 -15.04
N GLY A 2 7.02 6.67 -15.68
CA GLY A 2 8.00 5.78 -15.07
C GLY A 2 8.64 4.88 -16.12
N LYS A 3 9.77 4.25 -15.78
CA LYS A 3 10.42 3.27 -16.64
C LYS A 3 9.76 1.90 -16.48
N PRO A 4 9.50 1.19 -17.59
CA PRO A 4 8.85 -0.11 -17.53
C PRO A 4 9.81 -1.18 -17.00
N HIS A 5 9.29 -2.12 -16.22
CA HIS A 5 9.95 -3.35 -15.81
C HIS A 5 8.95 -4.51 -15.93
N ILE A 6 9.35 -5.57 -16.64
CA ILE A 6 8.52 -6.77 -16.80
C ILE A 6 8.81 -7.71 -15.63
N ILE A 7 7.79 -8.01 -14.84
CA ILE A 7 7.88 -8.92 -13.71
C ILE A 7 8.24 -10.33 -14.19
N LYS A 8 9.30 -10.90 -13.62
CA LYS A 8 9.72 -12.29 -13.88
C LYS A 8 9.00 -13.26 -12.95
N ARG A 9 8.98 -14.55 -13.32
CA ARG A 9 8.41 -15.61 -12.46
C ARG A 9 9.11 -15.61 -11.10
N GLY A 10 8.33 -15.48 -10.02
CA GLY A 10 8.81 -15.46 -8.65
C GLY A 10 9.39 -14.12 -8.19
N GLU A 11 9.40 -13.09 -9.04
CA GLU A 11 9.89 -11.76 -8.68
C GLU A 11 8.84 -11.00 -7.86
N THR A 12 9.30 -10.34 -6.79
CA THR A 12 8.49 -9.50 -5.93
C THR A 12 8.81 -8.02 -6.13
N LEU A 13 7.95 -7.11 -5.65
CA LEU A 13 8.26 -5.67 -5.65
C LEU A 13 9.55 -5.35 -4.88
N GLN A 14 9.91 -6.14 -3.87
CA GLN A 14 11.18 -6.00 -3.15
C GLN A 14 12.38 -6.35 -4.03
N ASN A 15 12.27 -7.34 -4.90
CA ASN A 15 13.33 -7.67 -5.86
C ASN A 15 13.51 -6.56 -6.89
N VAL A 16 12.41 -6.03 -7.42
CA VAL A 16 12.44 -4.90 -8.37
C VAL A 16 13.04 -3.65 -7.71
N SER A 17 12.65 -3.39 -6.46
CA SER A 17 13.22 -2.31 -5.65
C SER A 17 14.73 -2.49 -5.48
N LEU A 18 15.19 -3.69 -5.11
CA LEU A 18 16.60 -3.98 -4.97
C LEU A 18 17.36 -3.76 -6.27
N GLN A 19 16.78 -4.15 -7.41
CA GLN A 19 17.40 -4.01 -8.73
C GLN A 19 17.57 -2.55 -9.16
N HIS A 20 16.55 -1.71 -8.96
CA HIS A 20 16.56 -0.34 -9.50
C HIS A 20 16.95 0.74 -8.48
N TYR A 21 16.83 0.46 -7.19
CA TYR A 21 17.13 1.40 -6.11
C TYR A 21 18.29 0.97 -5.23
N GLY A 22 18.84 -0.24 -5.42
CA GLY A 22 19.91 -0.78 -4.59
C GLY A 22 19.47 -1.17 -3.18
N THR A 23 18.17 -1.13 -2.88
CA THR A 23 17.59 -1.50 -1.59
C THR A 23 16.23 -2.15 -1.77
N ASN A 24 15.90 -3.13 -0.94
CA ASN A 24 14.59 -3.78 -0.97
C ASN A 24 13.49 -2.97 -0.27
N ARG A 25 13.81 -1.83 0.35
CA ARG A 25 12.89 -1.03 1.19
C ARG A 25 12.02 -0.04 0.41
N GLU A 26 12.33 0.18 -0.85
CA GLU A 26 11.72 1.21 -1.70
C GLU A 26 10.56 0.65 -2.55
N TRP A 27 10.20 -0.62 -2.35
CA TRP A 27 9.06 -1.27 -2.96
C TRP A 27 7.72 -0.52 -2.79
N PRO A 28 7.45 0.21 -1.67
CA PRO A 28 6.20 0.94 -1.53
C PRO A 28 6.03 2.05 -2.57
N TYR A 29 7.14 2.67 -3.03
CA TYR A 29 7.11 3.69 -4.07
C TYR A 29 6.75 3.11 -5.44
N ILE A 30 7.27 1.91 -5.73
CA ILE A 30 6.90 1.16 -6.92
C ILE A 30 5.40 0.86 -6.88
N TRP A 31 4.91 0.36 -5.74
CA TRP A 31 3.48 0.09 -5.59
C TRP A 31 2.63 1.36 -5.75
N ALA A 32 3.01 2.46 -5.10
CA ALA A 32 2.28 3.73 -5.19
C ALA A 32 2.19 4.22 -6.66
N ASN A 33 3.26 4.10 -7.43
CA ASN A 33 3.27 4.49 -8.84
C ASN A 33 2.39 3.59 -9.74
N ASN A 34 2.14 2.35 -9.31
CA ASN A 34 1.34 1.35 -10.02
C ASN A 34 0.02 1.02 -9.33
N SER A 35 -0.44 1.84 -8.38
CA SER A 35 -1.62 1.53 -7.57
C SER A 35 -2.91 1.27 -8.36
N PRO A 36 -3.15 1.89 -9.54
CA PRO A 36 -4.32 1.56 -10.35
C PRO A 36 -4.24 0.18 -11.01
N LEU A 37 -3.04 -0.42 -11.02
CA LEU A 37 -2.71 -1.68 -11.69
C LEU A 37 -2.49 -2.82 -10.69
N ILE A 38 -2.11 -2.50 -9.45
CA ILE A 38 -1.73 -3.47 -8.41
C ILE A 38 -2.56 -3.19 -7.16
N GLU A 39 -3.67 -3.91 -7.00
CA GLU A 39 -4.53 -3.78 -5.81
C GLU A 39 -3.84 -4.32 -4.55
N ASN A 40 -3.21 -5.49 -4.66
CA ASN A 40 -2.48 -6.12 -3.56
C ASN A 40 -0.98 -6.17 -3.89
N PRO A 41 -0.12 -5.48 -3.12
CA PRO A 41 1.32 -5.41 -3.40
C PRO A 41 2.03 -6.77 -3.29
N ASN A 42 1.44 -7.74 -2.58
CA ASN A 42 1.95 -9.10 -2.47
C ASN A 42 1.51 -10.01 -3.63
N LYS A 43 0.66 -9.52 -4.54
CA LYS A 43 0.16 -10.26 -5.70
C LYS A 43 0.59 -9.59 -7.00
N VAL A 44 1.87 -9.73 -7.32
CA VAL A 44 2.42 -9.37 -8.63
C VAL A 44 2.63 -10.62 -9.48
N TYR A 45 2.24 -10.56 -10.76
CA TYR A 45 2.24 -11.72 -11.65
C TYR A 45 3.32 -11.59 -12.73
N ALA A 46 3.92 -12.72 -13.10
CA ALA A 46 4.89 -12.77 -14.17
C ALA A 46 4.32 -12.27 -15.51
N GLY A 47 5.14 -11.59 -16.30
CA GLY A 47 4.73 -10.98 -17.57
C GLY A 47 4.01 -9.65 -17.41
N PHE A 48 3.72 -9.21 -16.19
CA PHE A 48 3.12 -7.90 -15.93
C PHE A 48 4.17 -6.79 -16.04
N THR A 49 3.84 -5.72 -16.76
CA THR A 49 4.70 -4.53 -16.82
C THR A 49 4.29 -3.57 -15.71
N ILE A 50 5.26 -3.25 -14.85
CA ILE A 50 5.13 -2.22 -13.83
C ILE A 50 6.06 -1.06 -14.14
N PHE A 51 5.81 0.09 -13.53
CA PHE A 51 6.58 1.30 -13.76
C PHE A 51 7.30 1.73 -12.48
N TYR A 52 8.63 1.79 -12.52
CA TYR A 52 9.42 2.36 -11.45
C TYR A 52 9.91 3.75 -11.87
N LEU A 53 10.13 4.64 -10.90
CA LEU A 53 10.73 5.94 -11.18
C LEU A 53 12.25 5.82 -11.08
N PRO A 54 13.06 6.33 -12.02
CA PRO A 54 14.50 6.48 -11.83
C PRO A 54 14.84 7.25 -10.55
N LEU A 55 16.02 7.04 -9.98
CA LEU A 55 16.39 7.65 -8.69
C LEU A 55 16.32 9.18 -8.73
N GLU A 56 16.70 9.80 -9.85
CA GLU A 56 16.68 11.25 -10.04
C GLU A 56 15.25 11.81 -9.98
N GLU A 57 14.31 11.13 -10.65
CA GLU A 57 12.89 11.48 -10.65
C GLU A 57 12.24 11.17 -9.29
N LYS A 58 12.56 10.01 -8.69
CA LYS A 58 12.08 9.62 -7.35
C LYS A 58 12.48 10.65 -6.31
N ASN A 59 13.72 11.13 -6.33
CA ASN A 59 14.21 12.15 -5.40
C ASN A 59 13.43 13.47 -5.52
N THR A 60 12.88 13.75 -6.70
CA THR A 60 12.05 14.93 -6.96
C THR A 60 10.59 14.71 -6.52
N LEU A 61 10.05 13.51 -6.70
CA LEU A 61 8.63 13.20 -6.51
C LEU A 61 8.30 12.44 -5.22
N SER A 62 9.31 12.18 -4.37
CA SER A 62 9.18 11.36 -3.16
C SER A 62 8.01 11.78 -2.28
N LYS A 63 7.86 13.09 -2.00
CA LYS A 63 6.77 13.61 -1.15
C LYS A 63 5.37 13.25 -1.66
N VAL A 64 5.13 13.39 -2.96
CA VAL A 64 3.83 13.07 -3.58
C VAL A 64 3.56 11.56 -3.52
N LEU A 65 4.60 10.75 -3.72
CA LEU A 65 4.49 9.30 -3.65
C LEU A 65 4.30 8.82 -2.21
N GLU A 66 4.93 9.47 -1.22
CA GLU A 66 4.71 9.22 0.21
C GLU A 66 3.26 9.52 0.59
N GLU A 67 2.73 10.68 0.21
CA GLU A 67 1.33 11.05 0.47
C GLU A 67 0.36 10.04 -0.16
N ARG A 68 0.63 9.63 -1.41
CA ARG A 68 -0.14 8.60 -2.10
C ARG A 68 -0.06 7.25 -1.39
N HIS A 69 1.15 6.83 -0.99
CA HIS A 69 1.35 5.60 -0.24
C HIS A 69 0.62 5.63 1.11
N LEU A 70 0.71 6.74 1.87
CA LEU A 70 0.01 6.92 3.14
C LEU A 70 -1.51 6.88 2.96
N MET A 71 -2.03 7.53 1.93
CA MET A 71 -3.46 7.47 1.57
C MET A 71 -3.89 6.04 1.25
N MET A 72 -3.10 5.32 0.45
CA MET A 72 -3.36 3.93 0.11
C MET A 72 -3.25 3.01 1.32
N LYS A 73 -2.27 3.22 2.21
CA LYS A 73 -2.11 2.44 3.43
C LYS A 73 -3.32 2.61 4.34
N ARG A 74 -3.82 3.84 4.51
CA ARG A 74 -5.10 4.08 5.22
C ARG A 74 -6.25 3.34 4.56
N HIS A 75 -6.35 3.37 3.24
CA HIS A 75 -7.40 2.66 2.52
C HIS A 75 -7.30 1.13 2.69
N TYR A 76 -6.09 0.57 2.57
CA TYR A 76 -5.81 -0.84 2.75
C TYR A 76 -6.07 -1.29 4.20
N GLU A 77 -5.60 -0.54 5.20
CA GLU A 77 -5.87 -0.81 6.61
C GLU A 77 -7.38 -0.79 6.90
N VAL A 78 -8.14 0.16 6.34
CA VAL A 78 -9.60 0.20 6.44
C VAL A 78 -10.25 -1.00 5.75
N GLN A 79 -9.78 -1.40 4.56
CA GLN A 79 -10.29 -2.58 3.85
C GLN A 79 -9.97 -3.88 4.58
N GLU A 80 -8.77 -4.04 5.11
CA GLU A 80 -8.37 -5.20 5.91
C GLU A 80 -9.15 -5.24 7.22
N MET A 81 -9.33 -4.10 7.90
CA MET A 81 -10.16 -3.99 9.11
C MET A 81 -11.63 -4.32 8.84
N THR A 82 -12.21 -3.83 7.75
CA THR A 82 -13.60 -4.12 7.39
C THR A 82 -13.77 -5.59 7.00
N ASN A 83 -12.87 -6.15 6.20
CA ASN A 83 -12.87 -7.58 5.89
C ASN A 83 -12.72 -8.43 7.16
N ASN A 84 -11.78 -8.11 8.05
CA ASN A 84 -11.61 -8.79 9.34
C ASN A 84 -12.82 -8.60 10.27
N TYR A 85 -13.49 -7.44 10.23
CA TYR A 85 -14.74 -7.20 10.95
C TYR A 85 -15.87 -8.10 10.45
N TYR A 86 -16.07 -8.21 9.13
CA TYR A 86 -17.09 -9.09 8.55
C TYR A 86 -16.76 -10.58 8.77
N LEU A 87 -15.48 -10.96 8.76
CA LEU A 87 -15.02 -12.31 9.09
C LEU A 87 -15.25 -12.64 10.58
N ARG A 88 -14.90 -11.73 11.51
CA ARG A 88 -15.19 -11.89 12.96
C ARG A 88 -16.68 -11.92 13.27
N LYS A 89 -17.51 -11.12 12.58
CA LYS A 89 -18.96 -11.14 12.75
C LYS A 89 -19.59 -12.47 12.32
N LYS A 90 -18.99 -13.16 11.34
CA LYS A 90 -19.39 -14.52 10.95
C LYS A 90 -18.96 -15.59 11.96
N GLU A 91 -17.86 -15.37 12.69
CA GLU A 91 -17.30 -16.32 13.66
C GLU A 91 -17.80 -16.14 15.10
N GLY A 92 -18.60 -15.09 15.38
CA GLY A 92 -19.34 -14.96 16.63
C GLY A 92 -18.48 -14.69 17.87
N ASP A 93 -17.40 -13.91 17.75
CA ASP A 93 -16.47 -13.68 18.86
C ASP A 93 -16.55 -12.26 19.47
N PHE A 94 -16.80 -12.20 20.78
CA PHE A 94 -17.17 -11.02 21.56
C PHE A 94 -15.91 -10.28 22.07
N VAL A 95 -15.19 -9.59 21.19
CA VAL A 95 -14.04 -8.72 21.58
C VAL A 95 -14.38 -7.25 21.32
N GLU A 96 -15.49 -6.78 21.91
CA GLU A 96 -16.21 -5.63 21.36
C GLU A 96 -15.90 -4.25 21.98
N LYS A 97 -15.28 -4.13 23.16
CA LYS A 97 -15.49 -2.87 23.94
C LYS A 97 -14.32 -1.91 24.14
N PHE A 98 -13.06 -2.30 23.89
CA PHE A 98 -11.93 -1.44 24.26
C PHE A 98 -11.34 -0.59 23.11
N PHE A 99 -11.34 -1.09 21.87
CA PHE A 99 -10.63 -0.42 20.77
C PHE A 99 -11.50 0.51 19.91
N ALA A 100 -12.79 0.18 19.71
CA ALA A 100 -13.70 1.00 18.89
C ALA A 100 -13.95 2.40 19.48
N ARG A 101 -13.91 2.54 20.80
CA ARG A 101 -14.22 3.80 21.50
C ARG A 101 -13.13 4.86 21.33
N LYS A 102 -11.87 4.44 21.19
CA LYS A 102 -10.72 5.35 20.99
C LYS A 102 -10.70 5.94 19.57
N ILE A 103 -10.99 5.11 18.57
CA ILE A 103 -10.96 5.51 17.15
C ILE A 103 -12.15 6.43 16.80
N PHE A 104 -13.34 6.20 17.37
CA PHE A 104 -14.50 7.06 17.11
C PHE A 104 -14.31 8.49 17.66
N GLN A 105 -13.60 8.63 18.79
CA GLN A 105 -13.24 9.94 19.33
C GLN A 105 -12.23 10.68 18.44
N ASP A 106 -11.19 10.00 17.95
CA ASP A 106 -10.16 10.59 17.10
C ASP A 106 -10.69 11.02 15.72
N LEU A 107 -11.63 10.26 15.15
CA LEU A 107 -12.29 10.60 13.88
C LEU A 107 -13.31 11.74 14.03
N SER A 108 -13.96 11.87 15.19
CA SER A 108 -14.92 12.95 15.44
C SER A 108 -14.27 14.32 15.64
N HIS A 109 -12.99 14.35 16.07
CA HIS A 109 -12.25 15.60 16.27
C HIS A 109 -11.59 16.14 15.00
N THR A 110 -11.33 15.31 13.99
CA THR A 110 -10.65 15.72 12.75
C THR A 110 -11.60 16.17 11.63
N ALA A 111 -12.91 16.03 11.84
CA ALA A 111 -13.94 16.45 10.87
C ALA A 111 -14.47 17.89 11.09
N ASN A 112 -13.98 18.61 12.11
CA ASN A 112 -14.37 19.99 12.42
C ASN A 112 -13.15 20.91 12.61
N ILE A 113 -12.28 21.05 11.59
CA ILE A 113 -11.37 22.20 11.40
C ILE A 113 -11.21 22.45 9.91
#